data_AF-A0A8T4S8E8-F1
#
_entry.id   AF-A0A8T4S8E8-F1
#
_cell.length_a   1.000
_cell.length_b   1.000
_cell.length_c   1.000
_cell.angle_alpha   90.00
_cell.angle_beta   90.00
_cell.angle_gamma   90.00
#
_symmetry.space_group_name_H-M   'P 1'
#
loop_
_entity.id
_entity.type
_entity.pdbx_description
1 polymer ?
#
loop_
_entity_poly.entity_id
_entity_poly.type
_entity_poly.pdbx_seq_one_letter_code
_entity_poly.pdbx_strand_id
1 'polypeptide(L)' 'MEHRNLIKFGNSSFVISLPKDWIDRNKLKKGDAIFIEQNGSENLIIIPK' A
#
# COMPACT_ATOMS: atom_id res chain seq x y z
N MET A 1 -8.07 14.78 3.92
CA MET A 1 -6.88 13.91 4.00
C MET A 1 -7.22 12.78 4.95
N GLU A 2 -6.98 11.55 4.53
CA GLU A 2 -7.29 10.38 5.35
C GLU A 2 -5.99 9.76 5.85
N HIS A 3 -5.90 9.53 7.15
CA HIS A 3 -4.72 8.94 7.78
C HIS A 3 -4.94 7.44 7.99
N ARG A 4 -3.85 6.68 7.91
CA ARG A 4 -3.79 5.25 8.20
C ARG A 4 -2.61 4.99 9.11
N ASN A 5 -2.81 4.09 10.06
CA ASN A 5 -1.75 3.68 10.96
C ASN A 5 -0.89 2.60 10.30
N LEU A 6 0.41 2.64 10.55
CA LEU A 6 1.29 1.50 10.30
C LEU A 6 1.05 0.45 11.37
N ILE A 7 0.90 -0.79 10.93
CA ILE A 7 0.75 -1.95 11.81
C ILE A 7 2.03 -2.76 11.70
N LYS A 8 2.69 -3.02 12.84
CA LYS A 8 3.89 -3.87 12.86
C LYS A 8 3.52 -5.29 12.44
N PHE A 9 4.17 -5.79 11.40
CA PHE A 9 3.99 -7.15 10.91
C PHE A 9 5.33 -7.89 10.96
N GLY A 10 5.50 -8.72 11.98
CA GLY A 10 6.79 -9.36 12.27
C GLY A 10 7.86 -8.38 12.75
N ASN A 11 9.14 -8.77 12.62
CA ASN A 11 10.26 -8.00 13.19
C ASN A 11 10.83 -6.94 12.25
N SER A 12 10.60 -7.06 10.94
CA SER A 12 11.25 -6.23 9.93
C SER A 12 10.28 -5.62 8.93
N SER A 13 8.97 -5.66 9.18
CA SER A 13 7.99 -5.10 8.25
C SER A 13 6.82 -4.41 8.94
N PHE A 14 6.23 -3.47 8.21
CA PHE A 14 5.01 -2.78 8.58
C PHE A 14 4.01 -2.90 7.44
N VAL A 15 2.73 -2.94 7.78
CA VAL A 15 1.64 -2.96 6.81
C VAL A 15 0.73 -1.74 7.01
N ILE A 16 0.10 -1.30 5.92
CA ILE A 16 -0.88 -0.23 5.89
C ILE A 16 -2.16 -0.74 5.20
N SER A 17 -3.32 -0.32 5.69
CA SER A 17 -4.59 -0.61 5.02
C SER A 17 -4.77 0.31 3.81
N LEU A 18 -4.84 -0.28 2.62
CA LEU A 18 -5.13 0.46 1.39
C LEU A 18 -6.62 0.82 1.32
N PRO A 19 -6.99 1.97 0.72
CA PRO A 19 -8.38 2.35 0.54
C PRO A 19 -9.15 1.31 -0.28
N LYS A 20 -10.31 0.86 0.24
CA LYS A 20 -11.13 -0.17 -0.43
C LYS A 20 -11.51 0.24 -1.86
N ASP A 21 -11.94 1.47 -2.05
CA ASP A 21 -12.33 1.95 -3.37
C ASP A 21 -11.17 1.93 -4.37
N TRP A 22 -9.93 2.13 -3.92
CA TRP A 22 -8.76 2.03 -4.79
C TRP A 22 -8.47 0.59 -5.19
N ILE A 23 -8.62 -0.36 -4.27
CA ILE A 23 -8.52 -1.81 -4.55
C ILE A 23 -9.57 -2.22 -5.58
N ASP A 24 -10.83 -1.82 -5.37
CA ASP A 24 -11.94 -2.18 -6.24
C ASP A 24 -11.79 -1.57 -7.65
N ARG A 25 -11.40 -0.28 -7.75
CA ARG A 25 -11.16 0.39 -9.04
C ARG A 25 -10.04 -0.26 -9.86
N ASN A 26 -9.00 -0.72 -9.19
CA ASN A 26 -7.87 -1.39 -9.84
C ASN A 26 -8.07 -2.91 -9.98
N LYS A 27 -9.25 -3.43 -9.58
CA LYS A 27 -9.61 -4.86 -9.65
C LYS A 27 -8.60 -5.78 -8.97
N LEU A 28 -7.95 -5.27 -7.92
CA LEU A 28 -6.98 -6.02 -7.15
C LEU A 28 -7.68 -6.99 -6.19
N LYS A 29 -7.11 -8.17 -6.00
CA LYS A 29 -7.58 -9.18 -5.05
C LYS A 29 -6.45 -9.65 -4.14
N LYS A 30 -6.83 -10.38 -3.09
CA LYS A 30 -5.87 -11.00 -2.18
C LYS A 30 -4.87 -11.86 -2.96
N GLY A 31 -3.58 -11.60 -2.73
CA GLY A 31 -2.47 -12.33 -3.35
C GLY A 31 -1.92 -11.68 -4.62
N ASP A 32 -2.56 -10.63 -5.14
CA ASP A 32 -1.98 -9.86 -6.24
C ASP A 32 -0.73 -9.10 -5.79
N ALA A 33 0.25 -9.04 -6.68
CA ALA A 33 1.46 -8.25 -6.48
C ALA A 33 1.20 -6.77 -6.83
N ILE A 34 1.80 -5.86 -6.08
CA ILE A 34 1.77 -4.42 -6.33
C ILE A 34 3.19 -3.88 -6.30
N PHE A 35 3.47 -2.86 -7.10
CA PHE A 35 4.75 -2.18 -7.06
C PHE A 35 4.72 -1.05 -6.03
N ILE A 36 5.82 -0.90 -5.32
CA ILE A 36 6.06 0.21 -4.41
C ILE A 36 7.36 0.86 -4.86
N GLU A 37 7.28 2.14 -5.19
CA GLU A 37 8.43 2.94 -5.64
C GLU A 37 8.61 4.15 -4.74
N GLN A 38 9.87 4.50 -4.49
CA GLN A 38 10.20 5.70 -3.75
C GLN A 38 10.29 6.90 -4.70
N ASN A 39 9.53 7.96 -4.41
CA ASN A 39 9.55 9.20 -5.17
C ASN A 39 10.17 10.33 -4.34
N GLY A 40 11.48 10.49 -4.48
CA GLY A 40 12.27 11.41 -3.66
C GLY A 40 12.49 10.90 -2.25
N SER A 41 12.73 11.80 -1.29
CA SER A 41 13.06 11.43 0.08
C SER A 41 11.87 10.99 0.94
N GLU A 42 10.67 11.51 0.65
CA GLU A 42 9.54 11.44 1.60
C GLU A 42 8.33 10.66 1.08
N ASN A 43 8.23 10.42 -0.23
CA ASN A 43 7.03 9.85 -0.81
C ASN A 43 7.24 8.40 -1.24
N LEU A 44 6.23 7.57 -0.99
CA LEU A 44 6.08 6.24 -1.58
C LEU A 44 4.89 6.25 -2.52
N ILE A 45 5.08 5.73 -3.73
CA ILE A 45 4.04 5.55 -4.74
C ILE A 45 3.69 4.07 -4.79
N ILE A 46 2.39 3.77 -4.77
CA ILE A 46 1.86 2.42 -4.89
C ILE A 46 1.20 2.28 -6.26
N ILE A 47 1.63 1.28 -7.03
CA ILE A 47 1.21 1.09 -8.41
C ILE A 47 0.64 -0.34 -8.57
N PRO A 48 -0.59 -0.51 -9.10
CA PRO A 48 -1.12 -1.82 -9.44
C PRO A 48 -0.22 -2.51 -10.48
N LYS A 49 -0.08 -3.83 -10.40
CA LYS A 49 0.58 -4.62 -11.46
C LYS A 49 -0.36 -4.89 -12.64
#